data_AF-M9LN03-F1
#
_entry.id   AF-M9LN03-F1
#
_cell.length_a   1.000
_cell.length_b   1.000
_cell.length_c   1.000
_cell.angle_alpha   90.00
_cell.angle_beta   90.00
_cell.angle_gamma   90.00
#
_symmetry.space_group_name_H-M   'P 1'
#
loop_
_entity.id
_entity.type
_entity.pdbx_description
1 polymer ?
#
loop_
_entity_poly.entity_id
_entity_poly.type
_entity_poly.pdbx_seq_one_letter_code
_entity_poly.pdbx_strand_id
1 'polypeptide(L)'
;MEEERDSVPRHYFFEKMNEAVNVLVECVDAFGPDDLLPYAEKVMNERVNKLLDMYLLAKMLEDEEWMSELQQRLKQISGFSFYPDRVKIR
;
A
#
# COMPACT_ATOMS: atom_id res chain seq x y z
N MET A 1 -22.79 -36.37 15.18
CA MET A 1 -22.41 -35.19 15.98
C MET A 1 -21.71 -34.26 15.01
N GLU A 2 -22.45 -33.30 14.48
CA GLU A 2 -21.91 -32.26 13.61
C GLU A 2 -21.14 -31.28 14.52
N GLU A 3 -19.82 -31.20 14.33
CA GLU A 3 -19.03 -30.12 14.91
C GLU A 3 -19.36 -28.85 14.12
N GLU A 4 -20.35 -28.12 14.62
CA GLU A 4 -20.63 -26.74 14.26
C GLU A 4 -19.41 -25.91 14.69
N ARG A 5 -18.41 -25.80 13.80
CA ARG A 5 -17.24 -24.94 14.01
C ARG A 5 -17.74 -23.50 13.95
N ASP A 6 -18.01 -22.96 15.12
CA ASP A 6 -18.31 -21.56 15.35
C ASP A 6 -17.21 -20.71 14.69
N SER A 7 -17.51 -20.17 13.49
CA SER A 7 -16.52 -19.43 12.71
C SER A 7 -16.41 -18.03 13.30
N VAL A 8 -15.49 -17.87 14.24
CA VAL A 8 -15.21 -16.55 14.84
C VAL A 8 -14.92 -15.55 13.71
N PRO A 9 -15.61 -14.39 13.66
CA PRO A 9 -15.35 -13.36 12.66
C PRO A 9 -13.89 -12.91 12.73
N ARG A 10 -13.15 -13.08 11.63
CA ARG A 10 -11.77 -12.58 11.53
C ARG A 10 -11.82 -11.11 11.12
N HIS A 11 -11.35 -10.23 11.99
CA HIS A 11 -11.13 -8.84 11.65
C HIS A 11 -9.84 -8.69 10.84
N TYR A 12 -9.98 -8.25 9.59
CA TYR A 12 -8.87 -7.88 8.73
C TYR A 12 -8.74 -6.36 8.69
N PHE A 13 -7.54 -5.88 8.94
CA PHE A 13 -7.16 -4.48 8.82
C PHE A 13 -6.81 -4.21 7.35
N PHE A 14 -7.59 -3.37 6.69
CA PHE A 14 -7.44 -3.14 5.25
C PHE A 14 -6.10 -2.47 4.92
N GLU A 15 -5.59 -1.62 5.81
CA GLU A 15 -4.28 -0.99 5.73
C GLU A 15 -3.12 -2.00 5.77
N LYS A 16 -3.32 -3.18 6.39
CA LYS A 16 -2.31 -4.25 6.37
C LYS A 16 -2.27 -5.01 5.04
N MET A 17 -3.32 -4.89 4.24
CA MET A 17 -3.48 -5.60 2.97
C MET A 17 -3.34 -4.69 1.74
N ASN A 18 -3.43 -3.38 1.94
CA ASN A 18 -3.41 -2.39 0.88
C ASN A 18 -2.45 -1.25 1.22
N GLU A 19 -1.38 -1.13 0.42
CA GLU A 19 -0.34 -0.14 0.65
C GLU A 19 -0.85 1.31 0.55
N ALA A 20 -1.78 1.59 -0.35
CA ALA A 20 -2.31 2.95 -0.51
C ALA A 20 -3.12 3.39 0.73
N VAL A 21 -3.90 2.47 1.30
CA VAL A 21 -4.66 2.72 2.54
C VAL A 21 -3.73 2.89 3.72
N ASN A 22 -2.65 2.12 3.80
CA ASN A 22 -1.62 2.29 4.81
C ASN A 22 -1.06 3.72 4.79
N VAL A 23 -0.70 4.22 3.60
CA VAL A 23 -0.24 5.60 3.44
C VAL A 23 -1.30 6.62 3.87
N LEU A 24 -2.57 6.40 3.54
CA LEU A 24 -3.64 7.31 3.95
C LEU A 24 -3.81 7.36 5.47
N VAL A 25 -3.77 6.21 6.15
CA VAL A 25 -3.83 6.13 7.61
C VAL A 25 -2.66 6.88 8.24
N GLU A 26 -1.44 6.66 7.74
CA GLU A 26 -0.25 7.40 8.19
C GLU A 26 -0.41 8.92 7.99
N CYS A 27 -1.02 9.36 6.90
CA CYS A 27 -1.27 10.78 6.66
C CYS A 27 -2.31 11.37 7.62
N VAL A 28 -3.39 10.64 7.90
CA VAL A 28 -4.41 11.06 8.88
C VAL A 28 -3.78 11.18 10.27
N ASP A 29 -2.97 10.20 10.67
CA ASP A 29 -2.33 10.19 11.97
C ASP A 29 -1.29 11.31 12.12
N ALA A 30 -0.58 11.66 11.04
CA ALA A 30 0.46 12.67 11.06
C ALA A 30 -0.04 14.11 10.92
N PHE A 31 -1.05 14.36 10.07
CA PHE A 31 -1.47 15.70 9.67
C PHE A 31 -2.92 16.03 10.06
N GLY A 32 -3.69 15.05 10.54
CA GLY A 32 -5.12 15.19 10.74
C GLY A 32 -5.91 15.05 9.43
N PRO A 33 -7.25 15.11 9.50
CA PRO A 33 -8.12 14.91 8.34
C PRO A 33 -8.16 16.10 7.38
N ASP A 34 -7.82 17.31 7.85
CA ASP A 34 -7.89 18.54 7.06
C ASP A 34 -6.64 18.69 6.17
N ASP A 35 -6.81 19.06 4.90
CA ASP A 35 -5.74 19.23 3.89
C ASP A 35 -4.88 18.00 3.58
N LEU A 36 -5.43 16.79 3.73
CA LEU A 36 -4.68 15.54 3.55
C LEU A 36 -4.15 15.28 2.13
N LEU A 37 -4.80 15.81 1.08
CA LEU A 37 -4.53 15.43 -0.31
C LEU A 37 -3.10 15.76 -0.80
N PRO A 38 -2.58 17.00 -0.65
CA PRO A 38 -1.22 17.33 -1.11
C PRO A 38 -0.13 16.56 -0.35
N TYR A 39 -0.36 16.30 0.94
CA TYR A 39 0.57 15.51 1.76
C TYR A 39 0.53 14.04 1.40
N ALA A 40 -0.66 13.47 1.20
CA ALA A 40 -0.81 12.07 0.83
C ALA A 40 -0.16 11.74 -0.53
N GLU A 41 -0.26 12.65 -1.51
CA GLU A 41 0.46 12.47 -2.79
C GLU A 41 1.98 12.42 -2.57
N LYS A 42 2.53 13.32 -1.75
CA LYS A 42 3.95 13.32 -1.41
C LYS A 42 4.38 12.03 -0.69
N VAL A 43 3.64 11.63 0.34
CA VAL A 43 3.96 10.42 1.12
C VAL A 43 3.81 9.17 0.25
N MET A 44 2.84 9.10 -0.65
CA MET A 44 2.71 8.00 -1.61
C MET A 44 3.92 7.90 -2.53
N ASN A 45 4.39 9.02 -3.10
CA ASN A 45 5.58 9.04 -3.94
C ASN A 45 6.84 8.60 -3.17
N GLU A 46 7.00 9.08 -1.94
CA GLU A 46 8.09 8.63 -1.07
C GLU A 46 8.00 7.13 -0.75
N ARG A 47 6.79 6.60 -0.55
CA ARG A 47 6.56 5.18 -0.31
C ARG A 47 6.91 4.33 -1.52
N VAL A 48 6.53 4.77 -2.73
CA VAL A 48 6.92 4.10 -3.98
C VAL A 48 8.44 4.00 -4.10
N ASN A 49 9.15 5.11 -3.86
CA ASN A 49 10.62 5.12 -3.92
C ASN A 49 11.24 4.12 -2.93
N LYS A 50 10.77 4.11 -1.68
CA LYS A 50 11.24 3.16 -0.65
C LYS A 50 11.02 1.71 -1.05
N LEU A 51 9.85 1.38 -1.62
CA LEU A 51 9.54 0.03 -2.08
C LEU A 51 10.40 -0.38 -3.27
N LEU A 52 10.73 0.55 -4.18
CA LEU A 52 11.67 0.30 -5.27
C LEU A 52 13.09 0.04 -4.76
N ASP A 53 13.56 0.83 -3.78
CA ASP A 53 14.87 0.61 -3.16
C ASP A 53 14.94 -0.77 -2.48
N MET A 54 13.90 -1.14 -1.72
CA MET A 54 13.79 -2.47 -1.12
C MET A 54 13.75 -3.57 -2.18
N TYR A 55 13.07 -3.35 -3.30
CA TYR A 55 13.02 -4.32 -4.39
C TYR A 55 14.39 -4.54 -5.02
N LEU A 56 15.18 -3.46 -5.19
CA LEU A 56 16.56 -3.58 -5.65
C LEU A 56 17.42 -4.37 -4.67
N LEU A 57 17.24 -4.18 -3.36
CA LEU A 57 17.90 -4.99 -2.33
C LEU A 57 17.49 -6.46 -2.43
N ALA A 58 16.19 -6.75 -2.50
CA ALA A 58 15.66 -8.11 -2.63
C ALA A 58 16.22 -8.80 -3.89
N LYS A 59 16.29 -8.06 -5.01
CA LYS A 59 16.87 -8.55 -6.26
C LYS A 59 18.37 -8.87 -6.14
N MET A 60 19.14 -8.05 -5.42
CA MET A 60 20.56 -8.34 -5.17
C MET A 60 20.77 -9.57 -4.29
N LEU A 61 19.78 -9.90 -3.45
CA LEU A 61 19.78 -11.07 -2.57
C LEU A 61 19.14 -12.31 -3.21
N GLU A 62 18.63 -12.18 -4.45
CA GLU A 62 17.89 -13.24 -5.17
C GLU A 62 16.69 -13.79 -4.37
N ASP A 63 16.07 -12.93 -3.55
CA ASP A 63 14.91 -13.27 -2.72
C ASP A 63 13.61 -13.08 -3.51
N GLU A 64 13.19 -14.14 -4.21
CA GLU A 64 12.01 -14.14 -5.08
C GLU A 64 10.70 -13.95 -4.31
N GLU A 65 10.59 -14.45 -3.07
CA GLU A 65 9.40 -14.29 -2.24
C GLU A 65 9.23 -12.82 -1.86
N TRP A 66 10.32 -12.19 -1.38
CA TRP A 66 10.31 -10.79 -1.02
C TRP A 66 10.10 -9.88 -2.23
N MET A 67 10.71 -10.21 -3.37
CA MET A 67 10.47 -9.51 -4.64
C MET A 67 8.99 -9.54 -5.05
N SER A 68 8.33 -10.70 -4.93
CA SER A 68 6.92 -10.86 -5.28
C SER A 68 6.00 -10.02 -4.39
N GLU A 69 6.27 -10.02 -3.07
CA GLU A 69 5.54 -9.19 -2.11
C GLU A 69 5.68 -7.70 -2.44
N LEU A 70 6.90 -7.23 -2.68
CA LEU A 70 7.18 -5.84 -3.00
C LEU A 70 6.54 -5.40 -4.33
N GLN A 71 6.54 -6.27 -5.35
CA GLN A 71 5.84 -6.01 -6.61
C GLN A 71 4.32 -5.87 -6.41
N GLN A 72 3.72 -6.73 -5.57
CA GLN A 72 2.29 -6.64 -5.26
C GLN A 72 1.97 -5.30 -4.58
N ARG A 73 2.77 -4.89 -3.60
CA ARG A 73 2.60 -3.61 -2.89
C ARG A 73 2.79 -2.42 -3.81
N LEU A 74 3.83 -2.44 -4.65
CA LEU A 74 4.07 -1.41 -5.67
C LEU A 74 2.87 -1.26 -6.62
N LYS A 75 2.29 -2.37 -7.09
CA LYS A 75 1.12 -2.35 -7.98
C LYS A 75 -0.11 -1.70 -7.32
N GLN A 76 -0.32 -1.96 -6.03
CA GLN A 76 -1.45 -1.37 -5.29
C GLN A 76 -1.31 0.15 -5.19
N ILE A 77 -0.13 0.64 -4.83
CA ILE A 77 0.09 2.08 -4.64
C ILE A 77 0.24 2.84 -5.95
N SER A 78 0.93 2.27 -6.96
CA SER A 78 1.12 2.94 -8.26
C SER A 78 -0.16 2.99 -9.10
N GLY A 79 -1.11 2.08 -8.84
CA GLY A 79 -2.43 2.06 -9.47
C GLY A 79 -3.41 3.05 -8.83
N PHE A 80 -3.07 3.62 -7.68
CA PHE A 80 -3.89 4.58 -6.96
C PHE A 80 -3.54 6.01 -7.41
N SER A 81 -4.56 6.80 -7.77
CA SER A 81 -4.39 8.21 -8.13
C SER A 81 -5.45 9.05 -7.42
N PHE A 82 -5.01 10.13 -6.79
CA PHE A 82 -5.91 11.16 -6.24
C PHE A 82 -6.57 12.01 -7.32
N TYR A 83 -6.06 11.96 -8.55
CA TYR A 83 -6.56 12.72 -9.68
C TYR A 83 -6.82 11.76 -10.85
N PRO A 84 -8.00 11.15 -10.93
CA PRO A 84 -8.35 10.22 -12.02
C PRO A 84 -8.29 10.90 -13.40
N ASP A 85 -8.45 12.22 -13.45
CA ASP A 85 -8.54 13.01 -14.68
C ASP A 85 -7.21 13.63 -15.15
N ARG A 86 -6.08 13.39 -14.47
CA ARG A 86 -4.77 13.79 -14.99
C ARG A 86 -4.41 12.86 -16.15
N VAL A 87 -4.86 13.26 -17.34
CA VAL A 87 -4.60 12.64 -18.64
C VAL A 87 -3.15 12.16 -18.71
N LYS A 88 -2.97 10.85 -18.90
CA LYS A 88 -1.70 10.30 -19.38
C LYS A 88 -1.48 10.89 -20.77
N ILE A 89 -0.63 11.90 -20.88
CA ILE A 89 -0.11 12.34 -22.18
C ILE A 89 0.62 11.11 -22.75
N ARG A 90 0.00 10.51 -23.76
CA ARG A 90 0.55 9.37 -24.53
C ARG A 90 1.74 9.82 -25.37
#